data_AF-A0AAE3TE96-F1
#
_entry.id   AF-A0AAE3TE96-F1
#
_cell.length_a   1.000
_cell.length_b   1.000
_cell.length_c   1.000
_cell.angle_alpha   90.00
_cell.angle_beta   90.00
_cell.angle_gamma   90.00
#
_symmetry.space_group_name_H-M   'P 1'
#
loop_
_entity.id
_entity.type
_entity.pdbx_description
1 polymer ?
#
loop_
_entity_poly.entity_id
_entity_poly.type
_entity_poly.pdbx_seq_one_letter_code
_entity_poly.pdbx_strand_id
1 'polypeptide(L)'
;MKKFILFLIVVAKFSINLNAQYVGFEPNEGQVFVCPGTDPLKTVYIYWSCQETKYPPDYSVASYVELTAEGKTYKSNWHNTDVGDNIPITMMLSSGIHTWTLKLYELFLGYENFQLTAQATHTFFVKYKINIANNFNGGIINVDGSTVPSGSHVLKLVGENISVGAIDQNDGAGYDRIWNASGTNNSYWQINNTHISGATSRNYSYTVASNDNGATLVADLKRICNITFQNNFIGVGNGGVITVNGSQYNSPTSSFQVVEQNPI
;
A
#
# COMPACT_ATOMS: atom_id res chain seq x y z
N MET A 1 -12.66 -10.25 -79.63
CA MET A 1 -11.60 -9.60 -78.82
C MET A 1 -11.87 -9.87 -77.34
N LYS A 2 -11.09 -10.77 -76.71
CA LYS A 2 -11.08 -10.93 -75.25
C LYS A 2 -9.60 -10.91 -74.83
N LYS A 3 -9.19 -9.82 -74.18
CA LYS A 3 -7.83 -9.63 -73.68
C LYS A 3 -7.69 -10.40 -72.36
N PHE A 4 -6.85 -11.43 -72.37
CA PHE A 4 -6.37 -12.10 -71.16
C PHE A 4 -5.22 -11.26 -70.59
N ILE A 5 -5.43 -10.69 -69.40
CA ILE A 5 -4.36 -10.02 -68.63
C ILE A 5 -3.78 -11.06 -67.69
N LEU A 6 -2.52 -11.43 -67.94
CA LEU A 6 -1.73 -12.31 -67.10
C LEU A 6 -1.17 -11.48 -65.94
N PHE A 7 -1.71 -11.66 -64.72
CA PHE A 7 -1.15 -11.05 -63.52
C PHE A 7 -0.03 -11.96 -62.99
N LEU A 8 1.21 -11.51 -63.14
CA LEU A 8 2.39 -12.14 -62.55
C LEU A 8 2.50 -11.70 -61.09
N ILE A 9 2.11 -12.55 -60.14
CA ILE A 9 2.34 -12.31 -58.71
C ILE A 9 3.78 -12.75 -58.40
N VAL A 10 4.69 -11.79 -58.31
CA VAL A 10 6.03 -12.01 -57.75
C VAL A 10 5.87 -12.09 -56.23
N VAL A 11 5.83 -13.31 -55.69
CA VAL A 11 5.96 -13.54 -54.25
C VAL A 11 7.44 -13.35 -53.89
N ALA A 12 7.83 -12.11 -53.59
CA ALA A 12 9.11 -11.84 -52.93
C ALA A 12 9.07 -12.50 -51.55
N LYS A 13 9.90 -13.54 -51.35
CA LYS A 13 10.19 -14.08 -50.02
C LYS A 13 10.95 -13.03 -49.23
N PHE A 14 10.24 -12.13 -48.57
CA PHE A 14 10.78 -11.42 -47.43
C PHE A 14 10.86 -12.41 -46.28
N SER A 15 12.01 -13.07 -46.13
CA SER A 15 12.38 -13.67 -44.84
C SER A 15 12.67 -12.52 -43.88
N ILE A 16 11.63 -11.95 -43.28
CA ILE A 16 11.78 -10.99 -42.19
C ILE A 16 12.12 -11.79 -40.92
N ASN A 17 13.32 -12.36 -40.86
CA ASN A 17 13.89 -12.80 -39.58
C ASN A 17 14.52 -11.55 -38.92
N LEU A 18 13.65 -10.63 -38.48
CA LEU A 18 14.04 -9.65 -37.48
C LEU A 18 14.17 -10.42 -36.15
N ASN A 19 15.38 -10.87 -35.83
CA ASN A 19 15.68 -11.18 -34.43
C ASN A 19 15.62 -9.85 -33.69
N ALA A 20 14.45 -9.47 -33.19
CA ALA A 20 14.29 -8.26 -32.42
C ALA A 20 15.27 -8.27 -31.24
N GLN A 21 16.04 -7.19 -31.09
CA GLN A 21 16.86 -6.98 -29.92
C GLN A 21 15.93 -6.88 -28.71
N TYR A 22 16.36 -7.47 -27.60
CA TYR A 22 15.57 -7.46 -26.37
C TYR A 22 16.46 -7.17 -25.18
N VAL A 23 15.93 -6.38 -24.27
CA VAL A 23 16.44 -6.24 -22.92
C VAL A 23 15.24 -6.23 -21.98
N GLY A 24 15.34 -6.92 -20.86
CA GLY A 24 14.29 -6.93 -19.86
C GLY A 24 14.85 -7.25 -18.49
N PHE A 25 14.12 -6.81 -17.47
CA PHE A 25 14.52 -6.98 -16.09
C PHE A 25 13.31 -7.02 -15.15
N GLU A 26 13.54 -7.63 -14.00
CA GLU A 26 12.70 -7.47 -12.83
C GLU A 26 13.29 -6.38 -11.92
N PRO A 27 12.46 -5.52 -11.30
CA PRO A 27 10.99 -5.58 -11.27
C PRO A 27 10.28 -5.29 -12.57
N ASN A 28 9.10 -5.90 -12.75
CA ASN A 28 8.24 -5.67 -13.91
C ASN A 28 7.42 -4.37 -13.77
N GLU A 29 6.99 -3.82 -14.90
CA GLU A 29 6.05 -2.69 -14.95
C GLU A 29 4.80 -2.95 -14.08
N GLY A 30 4.45 -1.98 -13.24
CA GLY A 30 3.30 -2.02 -12.35
C GLY A 30 3.44 -2.94 -11.13
N GLN A 31 4.57 -3.64 -10.96
CA GLN A 31 4.74 -4.57 -9.84
C GLN A 31 4.63 -3.86 -8.48
N VAL A 32 4.01 -4.51 -7.50
CA VAL A 32 3.87 -3.99 -6.13
C VAL A 32 4.64 -4.87 -5.18
N PHE A 33 5.59 -4.28 -4.47
CA PHE A 33 6.25 -4.88 -3.33
C PHE A 33 5.69 -4.32 -2.02
N VAL A 34 5.69 -5.14 -0.98
CA VAL A 34 5.28 -4.76 0.37
C VAL A 34 6.48 -4.87 1.30
N CYS A 35 6.73 -3.82 2.09
CA CYS A 35 7.76 -3.83 3.12
C CYS A 35 7.44 -4.89 4.20
N PRO A 36 8.41 -5.69 4.65
CA PRO A 36 8.17 -6.77 5.61
C PRO A 36 7.94 -6.24 7.03
N GLY A 37 6.97 -6.80 7.74
CA GLY A 37 6.74 -6.50 9.16
C GLY A 37 6.59 -5.00 9.42
N THR A 38 7.51 -4.44 10.20
CA THR A 38 7.60 -3.01 10.52
C THR A 38 8.84 -2.34 9.90
N ASP A 39 9.55 -3.00 8.99
CA ASP A 39 10.75 -2.47 8.35
C ASP A 39 10.37 -1.34 7.37
N PRO A 40 11.00 -0.16 7.41
CA PRO A 40 10.74 0.89 6.43
C PRO A 40 11.28 0.58 5.03
N LEU A 41 12.13 -0.44 4.87
CA LEU A 41 12.79 -0.77 3.60
C LEU A 41 12.38 -2.14 3.06
N LYS A 42 12.43 -2.27 1.74
CA LYS A 42 12.23 -3.51 1.00
C LYS A 42 13.46 -3.84 0.18
N THR A 43 13.99 -5.05 0.37
CA THR A 43 14.93 -5.64 -0.59
C THR A 43 14.19 -6.00 -1.88
N VAL A 44 14.62 -5.40 -2.97
CA VAL A 44 14.15 -5.69 -4.33
C VAL A 44 15.29 -6.34 -5.10
N TYR A 45 15.02 -7.53 -5.64
CA TYR A 45 15.98 -8.28 -6.44
C TYR A 45 15.95 -7.80 -7.89
N ILE A 46 17.11 -7.79 -8.52
CA ILE A 46 17.30 -7.37 -9.91
C ILE A 46 17.74 -8.59 -10.70
N TYR A 47 16.84 -9.07 -11.55
CA TYR A 47 17.14 -10.11 -12.53
C TYR A 47 17.02 -9.48 -13.90
N TRP A 48 17.98 -9.69 -14.78
CA TRP A 48 17.93 -9.11 -16.11
C TRP A 48 18.46 -10.09 -17.14
N SER A 49 18.05 -9.86 -18.38
CA SER A 49 18.51 -10.61 -19.54
C SER A 49 18.46 -9.70 -20.76
N CYS A 50 19.31 -10.00 -21.73
CA CYS A 50 19.26 -9.36 -23.03
C CYS A 50 19.59 -10.35 -24.15
N GLN A 51 19.25 -9.97 -25.37
CA GLN A 51 19.61 -10.70 -26.58
C GLN A 51 20.27 -9.74 -27.56
N GLU A 52 21.51 -10.04 -27.91
CA GLU A 52 22.30 -9.31 -28.89
C GLU A 52 21.84 -9.54 -30.33
N THR A 53 22.27 -8.63 -31.19
CA THR A 53 22.14 -8.71 -32.63
C THR A 53 23.04 -9.83 -33.20
N LYS A 54 22.43 -10.82 -33.88
CA LYS A 54 23.13 -12.01 -34.41
C LYS A 54 23.34 -12.03 -35.93
N TYR A 55 22.97 -10.99 -36.69
CA TYR A 55 22.81 -11.08 -38.14
C TYR A 55 23.87 -10.30 -38.95
N PRO A 56 24.39 -10.82 -40.08
CA PRO A 56 25.24 -10.06 -41.00
C PRO A 56 24.48 -8.89 -41.65
N PRO A 57 25.12 -7.76 -41.99
CA PRO A 57 26.58 -7.54 -42.00
C PRO A 57 27.18 -7.07 -40.66
N ASP A 58 26.36 -6.64 -39.71
CA ASP A 58 26.80 -5.98 -38.49
C ASP A 58 26.83 -6.96 -37.32
N TYR A 59 27.93 -7.70 -37.20
CA TYR A 59 28.19 -8.49 -36.00
C TYR A 59 28.42 -7.54 -34.83
N SER A 60 27.62 -7.69 -33.77
CA SER A 60 27.96 -7.12 -32.47
C SER A 60 29.27 -7.76 -32.03
N VAL A 61 30.34 -6.95 -31.95
CA VAL A 61 31.68 -7.39 -31.54
C VAL A 61 31.89 -7.21 -30.03
N ALA A 62 31.07 -6.38 -29.41
CA ALA A 62 31.13 -6.03 -28.01
C ALA A 62 29.77 -5.46 -27.56
N SER A 63 29.36 -5.71 -26.33
CA SER A 63 28.15 -5.12 -25.77
C SER A 63 28.18 -5.01 -24.25
N TYR A 64 27.44 -4.02 -23.74
CA TYR A 64 27.21 -3.83 -22.32
C TYR A 64 25.77 -3.41 -22.06
N VAL A 65 25.32 -3.60 -20.83
CA VAL A 65 24.04 -3.10 -20.36
C VAL A 65 24.22 -1.95 -19.38
N GLU A 66 23.30 -1.00 -19.41
CA GLU A 66 23.27 0.17 -18.52
C GLU A 66 21.93 0.20 -17.77
N LEU A 67 21.96 0.08 -16.44
CA LEU A 67 20.81 0.27 -15.57
C LEU A 67 20.85 1.68 -14.96
N THR A 68 19.83 2.48 -15.18
CA THR A 68 19.58 3.71 -14.40
C THR A 68 18.50 3.43 -13.35
N ALA A 69 18.85 3.57 -12.07
CA ALA A 69 17.98 3.30 -10.93
C ALA A 69 18.39 4.17 -9.74
N GLU A 70 17.41 4.71 -9.00
CA GLU A 70 17.63 5.53 -7.79
C GLU A 70 18.62 6.69 -7.99
N GLY A 71 18.55 7.35 -9.16
CA GLY A 71 19.44 8.47 -9.52
C GLY A 71 20.89 8.06 -9.82
N LYS A 72 21.17 6.76 -9.92
CA LYS A 72 22.49 6.20 -10.23
C LYS A 72 22.45 5.42 -11.53
N THR A 73 23.60 5.31 -12.18
CA THR A 73 23.80 4.50 -13.39
C THR A 73 24.81 3.41 -13.10
N TYR A 74 24.46 2.18 -13.46
CA TYR A 74 25.27 0.98 -13.32
C TYR A 74 25.53 0.38 -14.69
N LYS A 75 26.74 -0.11 -14.94
CA LYS A 75 27.10 -0.77 -16.19
C LYS A 75 27.63 -2.17 -15.92
N SER A 76 27.25 -3.12 -16.75
CA SER A 76 27.73 -4.50 -16.69
C SER A 76 28.05 -4.98 -18.09
N ASN A 77 29.20 -5.64 -18.21
CA ASN A 77 29.62 -6.28 -19.45
C ASN A 77 28.69 -7.43 -19.79
N TRP A 78 28.24 -7.49 -21.04
CA TRP A 78 27.49 -8.63 -21.54
C TRP A 78 28.35 -9.50 -22.45
N HIS A 79 29.13 -8.88 -23.35
CA HIS A 79 29.99 -9.58 -24.29
C HIS A 79 31.22 -8.75 -24.66
N ASN A 80 32.42 -9.30 -24.47
CA ASN A 80 33.70 -8.76 -24.95
C ASN A 80 33.95 -7.26 -24.68
N THR A 81 33.59 -6.76 -23.49
CA THR A 81 33.88 -5.39 -23.04
C THR A 81 34.49 -5.36 -21.64
N ASP A 82 35.19 -4.27 -21.31
CA ASP A 82 35.72 -3.94 -19.97
C ASP A 82 35.00 -2.71 -19.35
N VAL A 83 33.70 -2.59 -19.59
CA VAL A 83 32.84 -1.47 -19.16
C VAL A 83 32.07 -1.78 -17.87
N GLY A 84 32.47 -1.14 -16.77
CA GLY A 84 31.65 -0.99 -15.54
C GLY A 84 31.89 -2.00 -14.41
N ASP A 85 31.28 -1.71 -13.25
CA ASP A 85 31.49 -2.41 -11.96
C ASP A 85 30.42 -3.48 -11.63
N ASN A 86 29.58 -3.84 -12.61
CA ASN A 86 28.38 -4.68 -12.52
C ASN A 86 27.11 -3.97 -12.04
N ILE A 87 25.97 -4.47 -12.53
CA ILE A 87 24.65 -4.12 -12.04
C ILE A 87 24.43 -4.83 -10.70
N PRO A 88 23.99 -4.14 -9.64
CA PRO A 88 23.72 -4.78 -8.35
C PRO A 88 22.58 -5.79 -8.48
N ILE A 89 22.69 -6.90 -7.76
CA ILE A 89 21.66 -7.96 -7.75
C ILE A 89 20.48 -7.64 -6.82
N THR A 90 20.63 -6.65 -5.93
CA THR A 90 19.59 -6.20 -5.00
C THR A 90 19.70 -4.72 -4.70
N MET A 91 18.57 -4.06 -4.44
CA MET A 91 18.51 -2.70 -3.89
C MET A 91 17.57 -2.66 -2.68
N MET A 92 17.91 -1.85 -1.69
CA MET A 92 17.04 -1.55 -0.54
C MET A 92 16.26 -0.27 -0.84
N LEU A 93 14.94 -0.37 -0.94
CA LEU A 93 14.07 0.74 -1.32
C LEU A 93 13.11 1.09 -0.20
N SER A 94 12.91 2.38 0.05
CA SER A 94 11.82 2.88 0.90
C SER A 94 10.48 2.77 0.19
N SER A 95 9.37 3.04 0.88
CA SER A 95 8.09 3.20 0.18
C SER A 95 8.15 4.34 -0.84
N GLY A 96 7.61 4.10 -2.03
CA GLY A 96 7.66 5.05 -3.12
C GLY A 96 7.27 4.46 -4.48
N ILE A 97 7.29 5.34 -5.47
CA ILE A 97 7.19 5.00 -6.89
C ILE A 97 8.62 5.00 -7.43
N HIS A 98 9.05 3.88 -7.99
CA HIS A 98 10.40 3.69 -8.52
C HIS A 98 10.31 3.50 -10.02
N THR A 99 11.17 4.19 -10.78
CA THR A 99 11.25 4.04 -12.24
C THR A 99 12.67 3.72 -12.62
N TRP A 100 12.88 2.52 -13.14
CA TRP A 100 14.19 2.03 -13.55
C TRP A 100 14.22 1.85 -15.06
N THR A 101 15.38 2.08 -15.68
CA THR A 101 15.58 1.90 -17.12
C THR A 101 16.81 1.05 -17.37
N LEU A 102 16.65 -0.05 -18.09
CA LEU A 102 17.73 -0.90 -18.55
C LEU A 102 17.92 -0.73 -20.06
N LYS A 103 19.14 -0.46 -20.49
CA LYS A 103 19.53 -0.25 -21.88
C LYS A 103 20.57 -1.26 -22.31
N LEU A 104 20.50 -1.72 -23.55
CA LEU A 104 21.52 -2.53 -24.21
C LEU A 104 22.28 -1.67 -25.22
N TYR A 105 23.59 -1.65 -25.09
CA TYR A 105 24.51 -0.96 -25.99
C TYR A 105 25.39 -1.99 -26.70
N GLU A 106 25.42 -1.94 -28.03
CA GLU A 106 26.21 -2.84 -28.88
C GLU A 106 27.18 -2.06 -29.76
N LEU A 107 28.41 -2.55 -29.88
CA LEU A 107 29.40 -2.06 -30.83
C LEU A 107 29.41 -3.00 -32.03
N PHE A 108 29.14 -2.44 -33.21
CA PHE A 108 29.12 -3.19 -34.46
C PHE A 108 30.45 -3.06 -35.19
N LEU A 109 30.81 -4.09 -35.95
CA LEU A 109 32.01 -4.04 -36.80
C LEU A 109 31.97 -2.83 -37.75
N GLY A 110 33.03 -2.03 -37.77
CA GLY A 110 33.12 -0.82 -38.60
C GLY A 110 32.50 0.43 -37.98
N TYR A 111 31.90 0.33 -36.79
CA TYR A 111 31.44 1.48 -36.02
C TYR A 111 32.49 1.87 -34.98
N GLU A 112 32.63 3.18 -34.73
CA GLU A 112 33.58 3.70 -33.73
C GLU A 112 32.98 3.74 -32.32
N ASN A 113 31.65 3.76 -32.21
CA ASN A 113 30.94 3.96 -30.95
C ASN A 113 29.83 2.91 -30.75
N PHE A 114 29.58 2.58 -29.48
CA PHE A 114 28.43 1.77 -29.09
C PHE A 114 27.11 2.46 -29.48
N GLN A 115 26.17 1.67 -29.97
CA GLN A 115 24.83 2.08 -30.35
C GLN A 115 23.82 1.52 -29.34
N LEU A 116 22.81 2.32 -28.97
CA LEU A 116 21.68 1.84 -28.19
C LEU A 116 20.79 0.97 -29.09
N THR A 117 20.62 -0.30 -28.74
CA THR A 117 19.87 -1.26 -29.57
C THR A 117 18.57 -1.74 -28.92
N ALA A 118 18.51 -1.79 -27.59
CA ALA A 118 17.27 -2.08 -26.88
C ALA A 118 17.17 -1.27 -25.58
N GLN A 119 15.94 -0.98 -25.15
CA GLN A 119 15.67 -0.43 -23.83
C GLN A 119 14.38 -0.98 -23.25
N ALA A 120 14.33 -1.10 -21.92
CA ALA A 120 13.12 -1.33 -21.15
C ALA A 120 13.09 -0.33 -19.99
N THR A 121 11.93 0.29 -19.77
CA THR A 121 11.69 1.16 -18.62
C THR A 121 10.51 0.59 -17.87
N HIS A 122 10.71 0.32 -16.57
CA HIS A 122 9.65 -0.16 -15.69
C HIS A 122 9.45 0.79 -14.52
N THR A 123 8.20 1.15 -14.27
CA THR A 123 7.73 1.83 -13.06
C THR A 123 7.04 0.82 -12.15
N PHE A 124 7.44 0.76 -10.88
CA PHE A 124 6.90 -0.17 -9.89
C PHE A 124 6.78 0.51 -8.52
N PHE A 125 6.14 -0.16 -7.57
CA PHE A 125 5.75 0.42 -6.28
C PHE A 125 6.30 -0.37 -5.11
N VAL A 126 6.79 0.33 -4.10
CA VAL A 126 7.04 -0.22 -2.77
C VAL A 126 6.04 0.41 -1.81
N LYS A 127 5.13 -0.40 -1.27
CA LYS A 127 4.03 0.06 -0.40
C LYS A 127 4.20 -0.43 1.03
N TYR A 128 3.70 0.36 1.96
CA TYR A 128 3.52 -0.05 3.34
C TYR A 128 2.21 -0.80 3.51
N LYS A 129 2.22 -1.76 4.45
CA LYS A 129 1.02 -2.42 4.92
C LYS A 129 0.52 -1.70 6.17
N ILE A 130 -0.66 -1.09 6.09
CA ILE A 130 -1.30 -0.42 7.24
C ILE A 130 -2.48 -1.27 7.68
N ASN A 131 -2.49 -1.69 8.93
CA ASN A 131 -3.60 -2.43 9.52
C ASN A 131 -4.66 -1.46 10.06
N ILE A 132 -5.92 -1.85 10.02
CA ILE A 132 -7.05 -1.05 10.49
C ILE A 132 -7.93 -1.92 11.38
N ALA A 133 -8.24 -1.44 12.59
CA ALA A 133 -8.99 -2.21 13.56
C ALA A 133 -9.90 -1.35 14.45
N ASN A 134 -10.82 -2.01 15.13
CA ASN A 134 -11.49 -1.50 16.32
C ASN A 134 -10.60 -1.73 17.56
N ASN A 135 -10.88 -1.03 18.66
CA ASN A 135 -10.26 -1.26 19.98
C ASN A 135 -10.79 -2.51 20.71
N PHE A 136 -11.48 -3.40 20.00
CA PHE A 136 -11.96 -4.69 20.48
C PHE A 136 -11.80 -5.75 19.39
N ASN A 137 -11.90 -7.02 19.78
CA ASN A 137 -11.71 -8.13 18.85
C ASN A 137 -12.91 -8.25 17.89
N GLY A 138 -12.62 -8.21 16.59
CA GLY A 138 -13.62 -8.39 15.54
C GLY A 138 -14.45 -7.14 15.25
N GLY A 139 -15.65 -7.38 14.69
CA GLY A 139 -16.49 -6.33 14.13
C GLY A 139 -16.08 -5.89 12.73
N ILE A 140 -16.66 -4.79 12.28
CA ILE A 140 -16.47 -4.20 10.96
C ILE A 140 -16.07 -2.73 11.06
N ILE A 141 -15.43 -2.20 10.01
CA ILE A 141 -14.98 -0.82 9.91
C ILE A 141 -15.00 -0.37 8.45
N ASN A 142 -15.24 0.92 8.18
CA ASN A 142 -15.15 1.45 6.83
C ASN A 142 -13.71 1.84 6.50
N VAL A 143 -13.20 1.40 5.35
CA VAL A 143 -11.88 1.72 4.81
C VAL A 143 -11.98 1.96 3.31
N ASP A 144 -11.50 3.11 2.85
CA ASP A 144 -11.48 3.55 1.45
C ASP A 144 -12.83 3.30 0.72
N GLY A 145 -13.93 3.65 1.39
CA GLY A 145 -15.29 3.53 0.87
C GLY A 145 -15.92 2.13 0.96
N SER A 146 -15.21 1.13 1.49
CA SER A 146 -15.70 -0.24 1.68
C SER A 146 -15.83 -0.60 3.16
N THR A 147 -16.84 -1.39 3.52
CA THR A 147 -16.94 -1.99 4.86
C THR A 147 -16.16 -3.31 4.90
N VAL A 148 -15.17 -3.40 5.78
CA VAL A 148 -14.28 -4.55 5.92
C VAL A 148 -14.24 -5.08 7.36
N PRO A 149 -13.83 -6.33 7.60
CA PRO A 149 -13.61 -6.82 8.96
C PRO A 149 -12.52 -6.02 9.69
N SER A 150 -12.70 -5.80 11.00
CA SER A 150 -11.65 -5.27 11.87
C SER A 150 -10.41 -6.16 11.85
N GLY A 151 -9.21 -5.56 11.78
CA GLY A 151 -7.94 -6.26 11.56
C GLY A 151 -7.56 -6.43 10.09
N SER A 152 -8.38 -5.91 9.17
CA SER A 152 -8.01 -5.80 7.74
C SER A 152 -6.83 -4.86 7.53
N HIS A 153 -6.27 -4.85 6.32
CA HIS A 153 -5.17 -3.97 5.96
C HIS A 153 -5.36 -3.37 4.57
N VAL A 154 -4.66 -2.26 4.32
CA VAL A 154 -4.50 -1.67 2.99
C VAL A 154 -3.02 -1.50 2.66
N LEU A 155 -2.73 -1.41 1.37
CA LEU A 155 -1.39 -1.12 0.85
C LEU A 155 -1.34 0.32 0.35
N LYS A 156 -0.49 1.14 0.96
CA LYS A 156 -0.38 2.57 0.69
C LYS A 156 1.06 3.01 0.52
N LEU A 157 1.27 4.02 -0.30
CA LEU A 157 2.53 4.76 -0.32
C LEU A 157 2.57 5.72 0.88
N VAL A 158 3.77 6.06 1.32
CA VAL A 158 3.97 7.20 2.24
C VAL A 158 3.42 8.46 1.58
N GLY A 159 2.63 9.24 2.33
CA GLY A 159 1.92 10.43 1.86
C GLY A 159 0.54 10.17 1.25
N GLU A 160 0.16 8.91 0.98
CA GLU A 160 -1.22 8.61 0.57
C GLU A 160 -2.18 8.68 1.77
N ASN A 161 -3.45 8.99 1.47
CA ASN A 161 -4.51 9.00 2.46
C ASN A 161 -5.22 7.64 2.56
N ILE A 162 -5.62 7.28 3.77
CA ILE A 162 -6.56 6.21 4.08
C ILE A 162 -7.84 6.88 4.59
N SER A 163 -8.94 6.69 3.89
CA SER A 163 -10.25 7.12 4.38
C SER A 163 -10.81 6.04 5.30
N VAL A 164 -11.09 6.38 6.56
CA VAL A 164 -11.63 5.44 7.55
C VAL A 164 -12.92 5.96 8.18
N GLY A 165 -13.78 5.04 8.61
CA GLY A 165 -15.02 5.37 9.31
C GLY A 165 -15.37 4.33 10.36
N ALA A 166 -15.49 4.76 11.61
CA ALA A 166 -15.89 3.87 12.69
C ALA A 166 -17.40 3.55 12.63
N ILE A 167 -17.77 2.32 13.01
CA ILE A 167 -19.14 1.82 12.96
C ILE A 167 -19.57 1.43 14.39
N ASP A 168 -20.73 1.94 14.80
CA ASP A 168 -21.34 1.53 16.07
C ASP A 168 -21.83 0.08 15.95
N GLN A 169 -21.46 -0.78 16.90
CA GLN A 169 -21.70 -2.22 16.79
C GLN A 169 -21.54 -2.93 18.13
N ASN A 170 -22.07 -4.15 18.22
CA ASN A 170 -21.84 -5.01 19.38
C ASN A 170 -20.43 -5.65 19.29
N ASP A 171 -19.70 -5.70 20.41
CA ASP A 171 -18.35 -6.28 20.45
C ASP A 171 -18.31 -7.80 20.55
N GLY A 172 -19.46 -8.47 20.51
CA GLY A 172 -19.60 -9.92 20.66
C GLY A 172 -19.43 -10.41 22.10
N ALA A 173 -19.07 -9.53 23.04
CA ALA A 173 -19.02 -9.79 24.48
C ALA A 173 -20.25 -9.24 25.23
N GLY A 174 -21.27 -8.81 24.49
CA GLY A 174 -22.53 -8.31 25.05
C GLY A 174 -22.57 -6.79 25.29
N TYR A 175 -21.56 -6.03 24.85
CA TYR A 175 -21.57 -4.57 24.93
C TYR A 175 -21.75 -3.94 23.55
N ASP A 176 -22.65 -2.97 23.47
CA ASP A 176 -22.71 -2.07 22.33
C ASP A 176 -21.58 -1.04 22.43
N ARG A 177 -20.85 -0.86 21.34
CA ARG A 177 -19.73 0.05 21.18
C ARG A 177 -20.14 1.18 20.27
N ILE A 178 -19.94 2.41 20.72
CA ILE A 178 -20.31 3.61 19.96
C ILE A 178 -19.15 4.58 19.80
N TRP A 179 -19.20 5.37 18.73
CA TRP A 179 -18.38 6.55 18.58
C TRP A 179 -18.94 7.68 19.46
N ASN A 180 -18.36 7.86 20.64
CA ASN A 180 -18.80 8.89 21.57
C ASN A 180 -18.16 10.24 21.24
N ALA A 181 -18.97 11.24 20.86
CA ALA A 181 -18.50 12.58 20.51
C ALA A 181 -18.74 13.64 21.61
N SER A 182 -19.21 13.24 22.80
CA SER A 182 -19.58 14.15 23.89
C SER A 182 -19.26 13.60 25.27
N GLY A 183 -19.03 14.49 26.23
CA GLY A 183 -18.68 14.12 27.61
C GLY A 183 -17.16 14.09 27.82
N THR A 184 -16.72 13.30 28.79
CA THR A 184 -15.31 13.24 29.20
C THR A 184 -14.53 12.14 28.51
N ASN A 185 -15.16 11.01 28.17
CA ASN A 185 -14.52 9.88 27.50
C ASN A 185 -14.91 9.81 26.01
N ASN A 186 -14.38 10.72 25.21
CA ASN A 186 -14.67 10.78 23.78
C ASN A 186 -13.88 9.73 22.98
N SER A 187 -14.46 9.26 21.89
CA SER A 187 -13.80 8.44 20.88
C SER A 187 -12.79 9.26 20.07
N TYR A 188 -11.73 8.59 19.63
CA TYR A 188 -10.70 9.15 18.78
C TYR A 188 -10.06 8.04 17.93
N TRP A 189 -9.30 8.45 16.91
CA TRP A 189 -8.40 7.56 16.20
C TRP A 189 -7.02 7.57 16.84
N GLN A 190 -6.40 6.40 16.86
CA GLN A 190 -5.02 6.22 17.32
C GLN A 190 -4.24 5.39 16.33
N ILE A 191 -2.93 5.60 16.26
CA ILE A 191 -2.02 4.73 15.52
C ILE A 191 -0.96 4.18 16.46
N ASN A 192 -0.73 2.87 16.41
CA ASN A 192 0.22 2.18 17.31
C ASN A 192 -0.02 2.53 18.80
N ASN A 193 -1.29 2.50 19.21
CA ASN A 193 -1.74 2.85 20.57
C ASN A 193 -1.42 4.29 21.01
N THR A 194 -1.12 5.18 20.07
CA THR A 194 -0.89 6.61 20.32
C THR A 194 -2.01 7.42 19.70
N HIS A 195 -2.69 8.24 20.51
CA HIS A 195 -3.73 9.14 20.03
C HIS A 195 -3.19 10.10 18.97
N ILE A 196 -3.87 10.16 17.83
CA ILE A 196 -3.58 11.12 16.77
C ILE A 196 -4.27 12.44 17.12
N SER A 197 -3.49 13.47 17.47
CA SER A 197 -4.03 14.79 17.84
C SER A 197 -4.98 15.32 16.77
N GLY A 198 -6.21 15.68 17.19
CA GLY A 198 -7.25 16.21 16.32
C GLY A 198 -8.07 15.17 15.55
N ALA A 199 -7.77 13.87 15.64
CA ALA A 199 -8.50 12.81 14.96
C ALA A 199 -9.77 12.38 15.74
N THR A 200 -10.66 13.33 16.00
CA THR A 200 -11.88 13.15 16.82
C THR A 200 -13.16 12.94 15.99
N SER A 201 -13.06 13.03 14.66
CA SER A 201 -14.18 12.75 13.75
C SER A 201 -14.35 11.24 13.52
N ARG A 202 -15.61 10.77 13.52
CA ARG A 202 -15.97 9.37 13.22
C ARG A 202 -15.42 8.93 11.86
N ASN A 203 -15.58 9.80 10.86
CA ASN A 203 -15.01 9.63 9.53
C ASN A 203 -13.75 10.48 9.46
N TYR A 204 -12.62 9.85 9.17
CA TYR A 204 -11.30 10.48 9.24
C TYR A 204 -10.46 10.09 8.03
N SER A 205 -9.59 10.99 7.60
CA SER A 205 -8.62 10.74 6.53
C SER A 205 -7.23 10.79 7.14
N TYR A 206 -6.57 9.64 7.20
CA TYR A 206 -5.22 9.52 7.75
C TYR A 206 -4.18 9.54 6.63
N THR A 207 -3.18 10.42 6.73
CA THR A 207 -2.04 10.43 5.80
C THR A 207 -0.92 9.53 6.33
N VAL A 208 -0.50 8.55 5.52
CA VAL A 208 0.53 7.57 5.91
C VAL A 208 1.89 8.25 6.07
N ALA A 209 2.51 8.09 7.24
CA ALA A 209 3.83 8.59 7.58
C ALA A 209 4.95 7.57 7.26
N SER A 210 6.20 8.03 7.27
CA SER A 210 7.37 7.23 6.89
C SER A 210 7.69 6.09 7.87
N ASN A 211 7.13 6.11 9.08
CA ASN A 211 7.33 5.12 10.14
C ASN A 211 6.10 4.22 10.39
N ASP A 212 5.11 4.23 9.49
CA ASP A 212 3.85 3.51 9.69
C ASP A 212 3.82 2.09 9.10
N ASN A 213 4.92 1.57 8.55
CA ASN A 213 4.87 0.20 8.01
C ASN A 213 4.51 -0.80 9.12
N GLY A 214 3.50 -1.62 8.87
CA GLY A 214 2.97 -2.56 9.85
C GLY A 214 2.17 -1.91 10.99
N ALA A 215 2.01 -0.59 10.99
CA ALA A 215 1.26 0.11 12.02
C ALA A 215 -0.22 -0.26 12.00
N THR A 216 -0.90 -0.06 13.12
CA THR A 216 -2.35 -0.28 13.23
C THR A 216 -3.06 1.03 13.56
N LEU A 217 -3.92 1.48 12.64
CA LEU A 217 -4.86 2.56 12.83
C LEU A 217 -6.13 2.01 13.51
N VAL A 218 -6.45 2.51 14.69
CA VAL A 218 -7.49 1.95 15.55
C VAL A 218 -8.59 2.98 15.82
N ALA A 219 -9.85 2.57 15.64
CA ALA A 219 -11.01 3.29 16.13
C ALA A 219 -11.23 2.97 17.63
N ASP A 220 -11.15 4.00 18.48
CA ASP A 220 -11.38 3.85 19.93
C ASP A 220 -12.87 4.05 20.28
N LEU A 221 -13.67 3.01 20.05
CA LEU A 221 -15.11 3.00 20.35
C LEU A 221 -15.36 2.76 21.85
N LYS A 222 -16.37 3.42 22.42
CA LYS A 222 -16.69 3.36 23.85
C LYS A 222 -17.87 2.44 24.13
N ARG A 223 -17.81 1.70 25.23
CA ARG A 223 -18.90 0.83 25.69
C ARG A 223 -20.09 1.66 26.16
N ILE A 224 -21.28 1.22 25.77
CA ILE A 224 -22.51 1.53 26.49
C ILE A 224 -22.66 0.51 27.62
N CYS A 225 -22.66 1.00 28.84
CA CYS A 225 -22.87 0.24 30.06
C CYS A 225 -24.30 0.40 30.55
N ASN A 226 -24.95 -0.71 30.89
CA ASN A 226 -26.23 -0.72 31.59
C ASN A 226 -25.97 -0.67 33.10
N ILE A 227 -26.27 0.45 33.74
CA ILE A 227 -26.07 0.63 35.19
C ILE A 227 -27.42 0.66 35.88
N THR A 228 -27.59 -0.18 36.90
CA THR A 228 -28.78 -0.18 37.76
C THR A 228 -28.47 0.57 39.05
N PHE A 229 -29.26 1.58 39.36
CA PHE A 229 -29.15 2.32 40.62
C PHE A 229 -30.20 1.82 41.60
N GLN A 230 -29.75 1.31 42.75
CA GLN A 230 -30.60 0.93 43.86
C GLN A 230 -30.12 1.64 45.11
N ASN A 231 -31.00 2.42 45.75
CA ASN A 231 -30.75 2.88 47.12
C ASN A 231 -31.21 1.80 48.10
N ASN A 232 -30.35 1.46 49.06
CA ASN A 232 -30.69 0.57 50.16
C ASN A 232 -30.54 1.32 51.50
N PHE A 233 -31.53 2.14 51.83
CA PHE A 233 -31.60 2.79 53.14
C PHE A 233 -32.43 1.94 54.10
N ILE A 234 -31.88 1.62 55.28
CA ILE A 234 -32.64 0.99 56.37
C ILE A 234 -33.21 2.10 57.25
N GLY A 235 -34.55 2.23 57.31
CA GLY A 235 -35.25 3.08 58.29
C GLY A 235 -35.52 4.54 57.90
N VAL A 236 -35.05 4.99 56.73
CA VAL A 236 -35.40 6.30 56.13
C VAL A 236 -35.96 5.98 54.75
N GLY A 237 -37.15 6.49 54.41
CA GLY A 237 -37.89 6.09 53.20
C GLY A 237 -37.01 6.03 51.94
N ASN A 238 -37.37 5.13 51.01
CA ASN A 238 -36.60 4.74 49.80
C ASN A 238 -36.34 5.85 48.77
N GLY A 239 -36.29 7.12 49.15
CA GLY A 239 -36.14 8.26 48.26
C GLY A 239 -34.71 8.80 48.20
N GLY A 240 -34.26 9.09 47.00
CA GLY A 240 -33.08 9.90 46.71
C GLY A 240 -33.11 10.34 45.25
N VAL A 241 -32.60 11.53 44.94
CA VAL A 241 -32.49 12.01 43.57
C VAL A 241 -31.09 11.69 43.05
N ILE A 242 -31.00 10.96 41.95
CA ILE A 242 -29.76 10.76 41.20
C ILE A 242 -29.76 11.65 39.97
N THR A 243 -28.60 12.09 39.52
CA THR A 243 -28.45 12.74 38.21
C THR A 243 -27.81 11.73 37.26
N VAL A 244 -28.33 11.59 36.03
CA VAL A 244 -27.74 10.75 34.99
C VAL A 244 -27.78 11.55 33.69
N ASN A 245 -26.62 11.76 33.05
CA ASN A 245 -26.49 12.60 31.84
C ASN A 245 -27.16 13.99 31.99
N GLY A 246 -27.05 14.60 33.18
CA GLY A 246 -27.62 15.92 33.47
C GLY A 246 -29.13 15.94 33.80
N SER A 247 -29.84 14.81 33.76
CA SER A 247 -31.26 14.69 34.13
C SER A 247 -31.43 14.05 35.50
N GLN A 248 -32.38 14.52 36.30
CA GLN A 248 -32.65 14.01 37.65
C GLN A 248 -33.70 12.90 37.66
N TYR A 249 -33.48 11.85 38.47
CA TYR A 249 -34.36 10.69 38.61
C TYR A 249 -34.54 10.29 40.08
N ASN A 250 -35.74 9.81 40.44
CA ASN A 250 -36.06 9.33 41.79
C ASN A 250 -35.68 7.85 41.95
N SER A 251 -34.71 7.58 42.82
CA SER A 251 -34.35 6.22 43.22
C SER A 251 -35.45 5.57 44.09
N PRO A 252 -35.66 4.24 44.03
CA PRO A 252 -35.06 3.32 43.06
C PRO A 252 -35.60 3.55 41.64
N THR A 253 -34.71 3.66 40.64
CA THR A 253 -35.08 3.79 39.22
C THR A 253 -34.47 2.63 38.43
N SER A 254 -35.14 2.20 37.36
CA SER A 254 -34.64 1.19 36.44
C SER A 254 -33.36 1.62 35.72
N SER A 255 -32.62 0.62 35.24
CA SER A 255 -31.33 0.70 34.54
C SER A 255 -31.19 1.87 33.54
N PHE A 256 -30.02 2.51 33.53
CA PHE A 256 -29.64 3.54 32.56
C PHE A 256 -28.53 3.04 31.65
N GLN A 257 -28.62 3.41 30.38
CA GLN A 257 -27.51 3.31 29.44
C GLN A 257 -26.60 4.52 29.60
N VAL A 258 -25.34 4.29 29.95
CA VAL A 258 -24.31 5.33 30.07
C VAL A 258 -23.06 4.92 29.31
N VAL A 259 -22.34 5.88 28.75
CA VAL A 259 -21.04 5.62 28.15
C VAL A 259 -20.02 5.41 29.26
N GLU A 260 -19.18 4.39 29.12
CA GLU A 260 -18.15 4.08 30.12
C GLU A 260 -17.28 5.31 30.47
N GLN A 261 -16.94 5.45 31.75
CA GLN A 261 -16.09 6.54 32.28
C GLN A 261 -16.64 7.97 32.10
N ASN A 262 -17.90 8.14 31.69
CA ASN A 262 -18.60 9.41 31.84
C ASN A 262 -19.15 9.55 33.27
N PRO A 263 -19.15 10.78 33.85
CA PRO A 263 -19.73 11.03 35.17
C PRO A 263 -21.22 10.67 35.24
N ILE A 264 -21.63 10.17 36.41
CA ILE A 264 -23.03 9.94 36.80
C ILE A 264 -23.29 10.75 38.05
#